data_AF-A0A2N5CQX8-F1
#
_entry.id   AF-A0A2N5CQX8-F1
#
_cell.length_a   1.000
_cell.length_b   1.000
_cell.length_c   1.000
_cell.angle_alpha   90.00
_cell.angle_beta   90.00
_cell.angle_gamma   90.00
#
_symmetry.space_group_name_H-M   'P 1'
#
loop_
_entity.id
_entity.type
_entity.pdbx_description
1 polymer ?
#
loop_
_entity_poly.entity_id
_entity_poly.type
_entity_poly.pdbx_seq_one_letter_code
_entity_poly.pdbx_strand_id
1 'polypeptide(L)'
;MTRRVARRRGDIDRSLAAKFRRNAAGFHQGAEAVLARHPEGARYFLAIAIELALKAYLLDRGISDDWNRVYLRHDLVKALRFARRAGFTDGPAKLPELAALLSPYYTVHAISQMSAETLGSVCWVGACTTVRALIDAVVEAAGADARREGEA
;
A
#
# COMPACT_ATOMS: atom_id res chain seq x y z
N MET A 1 0.37 42.19 4.11
CA MET A 1 1.45 41.19 4.28
C MET A 1 0.83 39.86 4.72
N THR A 2 0.56 38.96 3.77
CA THR A 2 0.04 37.62 4.06
C THR A 2 1.18 36.76 4.61
N ARG A 3 1.17 36.49 5.92
CA ARG A 3 2.02 35.45 6.51
C ARG A 3 1.66 34.13 5.83
N ARG A 4 2.52 33.64 4.93
CA ARG A 4 2.51 32.23 4.52
C ARG A 4 2.82 31.44 5.79
N VAL A 5 1.77 30.96 6.45
CA VAL A 5 1.87 29.96 7.51
C VAL A 5 2.68 28.81 6.90
N ALA A 6 3.85 28.53 7.46
CA ALA A 6 4.63 27.37 7.06
C ALA A 6 3.68 26.16 7.11
N ARG A 7 3.42 25.51 5.96
CA ARG A 7 2.63 24.28 5.92
C ARG A 7 3.20 23.37 7.00
N ARG A 8 2.42 23.06 8.04
CA ARG A 8 2.89 22.17 9.10
C ARG A 8 3.27 20.86 8.43
N ARG A 9 4.36 20.23 8.85
CA ARG A 9 4.85 18.96 8.28
C ARG A 9 3.71 17.92 8.11
N GLY A 10 2.76 17.90 9.05
CA GLY A 10 1.56 17.06 8.97
C GLY A 10 0.60 17.34 7.81
N ASP A 11 0.52 18.57 7.27
CA ASP A 11 -0.32 18.87 6.10
C ASP A 11 0.32 18.37 4.80
N ILE A 12 1.66 18.36 4.74
CA ILE A 12 2.43 17.79 3.62
C ILE A 12 2.29 16.28 3.65
N ASP A 13 2.48 15.66 4.82
CA ASP A 13 2.38 14.22 5.00
C ASP A 13 0.95 13.71 4.69
N ARG A 14 -0.11 14.43 5.10
CA ARG A 14 -1.50 14.12 4.73
C ARG A 14 -1.78 14.24 3.23
N SER A 15 -1.27 15.29 2.59
CA SER A 15 -1.41 15.46 1.13
C SER A 15 -0.72 14.33 0.38
N LEU A 16 0.46 13.91 0.85
CA LEU A 16 1.23 12.81 0.28
C LEU A 16 0.55 11.45 0.53
N ALA A 17 0.03 11.20 1.72
CA ALA A 17 -0.75 10.02 2.04
C ALA A 17 -1.96 9.88 1.11
N ALA A 18 -2.69 10.98 0.88
CA ALA A 18 -3.80 11.01 -0.07
C ALA A 18 -3.37 10.71 -1.51
N LYS A 19 -2.18 11.19 -1.93
CA LYS A 19 -1.60 10.85 -3.24
C LYS A 19 -1.26 9.36 -3.33
N PHE A 20 -0.67 8.79 -2.29
CA PHE A 20 -0.34 7.36 -2.24
C PHE A 20 -1.59 6.49 -2.29
N ARG A 21 -2.66 6.82 -1.56
CA ARG A 21 -3.95 6.12 -1.66
C ARG A 21 -4.52 6.15 -3.08
N ARG A 22 -4.53 7.32 -3.73
CA ARG A 22 -4.98 7.45 -5.14
C ARG A 22 -4.14 6.62 -6.09
N ASN A 23 -2.81 6.66 -5.94
CA ASN A 23 -1.92 5.88 -6.78
C ASN A 23 -2.11 4.37 -6.54
N ALA A 24 -2.27 3.92 -5.29
CA ALA A 24 -2.56 2.53 -4.97
C ALA A 24 -3.83 2.04 -5.68
N ALA A 25 -4.90 2.84 -5.65
CA ALA A 25 -6.13 2.56 -6.38
C ALA A 25 -5.91 2.50 -7.91
N GLY A 26 -5.12 3.42 -8.48
CA GLY A 26 -4.79 3.40 -9.91
C GLY A 26 -3.98 2.19 -10.35
N PHE A 27 -2.99 1.76 -9.55
CA PHE A 27 -2.26 0.53 -9.82
C PHE A 27 -3.15 -0.70 -9.68
N HIS A 28 -4.05 -0.73 -8.70
CA HIS A 28 -5.02 -1.81 -8.56
C HIS A 28 -5.98 -1.91 -9.75
N GLN A 29 -6.49 -0.77 -10.27
CA GLN A 29 -7.26 -0.75 -11.51
C GLN A 29 -6.45 -1.28 -12.71
N GLY A 30 -5.16 -0.94 -12.79
CA GLY A 30 -4.25 -1.51 -13.77
C GLY A 30 -4.11 -3.03 -13.65
N ALA A 31 -4.04 -3.55 -12.42
CA ALA A 31 -4.03 -4.99 -12.16
C ALA A 31 -5.32 -5.66 -12.66
N GLU A 32 -6.48 -5.08 -12.36
CA GLU A 32 -7.79 -5.57 -12.83
C GLU A 32 -7.88 -5.58 -14.36
N ALA A 33 -7.36 -4.55 -15.04
CA ALA A 33 -7.35 -4.48 -16.49
C ALA A 33 -6.47 -5.57 -17.14
N VAL A 34 -5.34 -5.91 -16.51
CA VAL A 34 -4.41 -6.95 -16.99
C VAL A 34 -4.93 -8.36 -16.70
N LEU A 35 -5.62 -8.55 -15.57
CA LEU A 35 -6.18 -9.84 -15.14
C LEU A 35 -7.00 -10.54 -16.24
N ALA A 36 -7.77 -9.76 -17.01
CA ALA A 36 -8.65 -10.29 -18.05
C ALA A 36 -7.91 -10.96 -19.22
N ARG A 37 -6.61 -10.67 -19.39
CA ARG A 37 -5.80 -11.15 -20.52
C ARG A 37 -4.64 -12.04 -20.07
N HIS A 38 -3.95 -11.63 -19.01
CA HIS A 38 -2.76 -12.28 -18.48
C HIS A 38 -2.78 -12.17 -16.95
N PRO A 39 -3.46 -13.09 -16.23
CA PRO A 39 -3.65 -13.02 -14.79
C PRO A 39 -2.36 -12.79 -13.99
N GLU A 40 -1.28 -13.47 -14.38
CA GLU A 40 0.04 -13.36 -13.79
C GLU A 40 0.71 -11.99 -14.02
N GLY A 41 0.27 -11.23 -15.03
CA GLY A 41 0.73 -9.87 -15.31
C GLY A 41 0.31 -8.86 -14.23
N ALA A 42 -0.69 -9.19 -13.41
CA ALA A 42 -1.15 -8.35 -12.31
C ALA A 42 -0.10 -8.19 -11.18
N ARG A 43 0.86 -9.11 -11.07
CA ARG A 43 1.82 -9.18 -9.93
C ARG A 43 2.57 -7.88 -9.65
N TYR A 44 3.02 -7.20 -10.70
CA TYR A 44 3.76 -5.94 -10.55
C TYR A 44 2.86 -4.81 -10.04
N PHE A 45 1.68 -4.68 -10.63
CA PHE A 45 0.69 -3.70 -10.22
C PHE A 45 0.24 -3.91 -8.77
N LEU A 46 0.01 -5.16 -8.37
CA LEU A 46 -0.38 -5.51 -7.01
C LEU A 46 0.71 -5.21 -5.98
N ALA A 47 1.98 -5.49 -6.28
CA ALA A 47 3.09 -5.18 -5.37
C ALA A 47 3.19 -3.66 -5.09
N ILE A 48 3.08 -2.84 -6.13
CA ILE A 48 3.11 -1.37 -6.01
C ILE A 48 1.88 -0.87 -5.24
N ALA A 49 0.70 -1.41 -5.53
CA ALA A 49 -0.53 -1.03 -4.83
C ALA A 49 -0.45 -1.32 -3.32
N ILE A 50 0.07 -2.49 -2.94
CA ILE A 50 0.31 -2.86 -1.54
C ILE A 50 1.31 -1.90 -0.89
N GLU A 51 2.45 -1.64 -1.53
CA GLU A 51 3.46 -0.71 -1.01
C GLU A 51 2.87 0.67 -0.74
N LEU A 52 2.17 1.24 -1.72
CA LEU A 52 1.62 2.59 -1.63
C LEU A 52 0.52 2.69 -0.58
N ALA A 53 -0.36 1.69 -0.49
CA ALA A 53 -1.40 1.65 0.54
C ALA A 53 -0.80 1.63 1.95
N LEU A 54 0.20 0.77 2.19
CA LEU A 54 0.86 0.67 3.50
C LEU A 54 1.66 1.92 3.84
N LYS A 55 2.37 2.52 2.87
CA LYS A 55 3.08 3.79 3.09
C LYS A 55 2.12 4.96 3.36
N ALA A 56 0.95 4.98 2.69
CA ALA A 56 -0.08 5.97 2.97
C ALA A 56 -0.56 5.88 4.41
N TYR A 57 -0.86 4.66 4.88
CA TYR A 57 -1.27 4.43 6.26
C TYR A 57 -0.21 4.92 7.26
N LEU A 58 1.06 4.62 7.02
CA LEU A 58 2.16 5.06 7.89
C LEU A 58 2.31 6.59 7.90
N LEU A 59 2.13 7.26 6.75
CA LEU A 59 2.13 8.72 6.65
C LEU A 59 0.99 9.35 7.46
N ASP A 60 -0.22 8.78 7.41
CA ASP A 60 -1.35 9.25 8.23
C ASP A 60 -1.05 9.11 9.74
N ARG A 61 -0.11 8.21 10.13
CA ARG A 61 0.37 8.03 11.50
C ARG A 61 1.64 8.83 11.84
N GLY A 62 2.01 9.80 10.99
CA GLY A 62 3.13 10.70 11.22
C GLY A 62 4.50 10.12 10.91
N ILE A 63 4.57 8.95 10.25
CA ILE A 63 5.84 8.37 9.80
C ILE A 63 6.20 8.98 8.46
N SER A 64 7.26 9.77 8.43
CA SER A 64 7.67 10.55 7.26
C SER A 64 7.99 9.70 6.03
N ASP A 65 7.78 10.27 4.85
CA ASP A 65 8.12 9.62 3.58
C ASP A 65 9.59 9.25 3.45
N ASP A 66 10.52 10.11 3.90
CA ASP A 66 11.95 9.82 3.86
C ASP A 66 12.29 8.53 4.62
N TRP A 67 11.66 8.33 5.79
CA TRP A 67 11.81 7.12 6.57
C TRP A 67 11.23 5.91 5.81
N ASN A 68 10.03 6.03 5.26
CA ASN A 68 9.42 4.97 4.45
C ASN A 68 10.29 4.60 3.24
N ARG A 69 10.85 5.60 2.54
CA ARG A 69 11.69 5.43 1.35
C ARG A 69 13.01 4.76 1.68
N VAL A 70 13.66 5.13 2.78
CA VAL A 70 14.99 4.60 3.13
C VAL A 70 14.88 3.24 3.84
N TYR A 71 13.95 3.10 4.77
CA TYR A 71 13.90 1.94 5.67
C TYR A 71 13.00 0.81 5.17
N LEU A 72 11.83 1.13 4.61
CA LEU A 72 10.90 0.13 4.07
C LEU A 72 11.24 -0.25 2.64
N ARG A 73 11.60 0.73 1.79
CA ARG A 73 11.87 0.52 0.36
C ARG A 73 10.72 -0.26 -0.30
N HIS A 74 11.04 -1.38 -0.94
CA HIS A 74 10.13 -2.30 -1.64
C HIS A 74 9.85 -3.59 -0.84
N ASP A 75 10.12 -3.60 0.47
CA ASP A 75 9.89 -4.75 1.34
C ASP A 75 8.46 -4.72 1.90
N LEU A 76 7.57 -5.49 1.28
CA LEU A 76 6.13 -5.51 1.61
C LEU A 76 5.87 -6.13 2.98
N VAL A 77 6.62 -7.17 3.34
CA VAL A 77 6.49 -7.84 4.64
C VAL A 77 6.88 -6.87 5.75
N LYS A 78 7.97 -6.14 5.56
CA LYS A 78 8.41 -5.10 6.50
C LYS A 78 7.39 -3.97 6.58
N ALA A 79 6.90 -3.45 5.46
CA ALA A 79 5.88 -2.41 5.44
C ALA A 79 4.62 -2.83 6.22
N LEU A 80 4.13 -4.05 6.00
CA LEU A 80 2.96 -4.58 6.70
C LEU A 80 3.20 -4.72 8.20
N ARG A 81 4.39 -5.19 8.59
CA ARG A 81 4.78 -5.30 10.01
C ARG A 81 4.77 -3.93 10.69
N PHE A 82 5.27 -2.88 10.03
CA PHE A 82 5.24 -1.53 10.59
C PHE A 82 3.83 -0.95 10.63
N ALA A 83 3.00 -1.18 9.61
CA ALA A 83 1.60 -0.76 9.64
C ALA A 83 0.85 -1.38 10.82
N ARG A 84 1.03 -2.68 11.07
CA ARG A 84 0.48 -3.37 12.24
C ARG A 84 0.94 -2.77 13.56
N ARG A 85 2.24 -2.47 13.69
CA ARG A 85 2.79 -1.79 14.88
C ARG A 85 2.25 -0.36 15.06
N ALA A 86 1.83 0.29 13.98
CA ALA A 86 1.19 1.60 14.00
C ALA A 86 -0.34 1.53 14.19
N GLY A 87 -0.89 0.33 14.43
CA GLY A 87 -2.31 0.11 14.75
C GLY A 87 -3.17 -0.43 13.62
N PHE A 88 -2.59 -0.91 12.51
CA PHE A 88 -3.35 -1.52 11.41
C PHE A 88 -3.75 -2.95 11.77
N THR A 89 -4.89 -3.13 12.43
CA THR A 89 -5.40 -4.43 12.90
C THR A 89 -6.36 -5.10 11.92
N ASP A 90 -7.16 -4.32 11.20
CA ASP A 90 -8.31 -4.81 10.43
C ASP A 90 -7.97 -5.07 8.95
N GLY A 91 -6.71 -5.45 8.69
CA GLY A 91 -6.24 -5.76 7.35
C GLY A 91 -6.77 -7.11 6.83
N PRO A 92 -6.89 -7.29 5.50
CA PRO A 92 -7.42 -8.53 4.94
C PRO A 92 -6.55 -9.74 5.26
N ALA A 93 -7.19 -10.85 5.64
CA ALA A 93 -6.52 -12.04 6.17
C ALA A 93 -5.44 -12.65 5.25
N LYS A 94 -5.62 -12.56 3.92
CA LYS A 94 -4.68 -13.09 2.92
C LYS A 94 -3.51 -12.15 2.59
N LEU A 95 -3.52 -10.92 3.09
CA LEU A 95 -2.46 -9.95 2.79
C LEU A 95 -1.06 -10.38 3.24
N PRO A 96 -0.85 -10.99 4.42
CA PRO A 96 0.48 -11.43 4.85
C PRO A 96 1.08 -12.47 3.91
N GLU A 97 0.26 -13.42 3.44
CA GLU A 97 0.66 -14.46 2.49
C GLU A 97 1.05 -13.84 1.14
N LEU A 98 0.21 -12.94 0.60
CA LEU A 98 0.49 -12.25 -0.64
C LEU A 98 1.75 -11.37 -0.56
N ALA A 99 1.95 -10.67 0.58
CA ALA A 99 3.16 -9.89 0.81
C ALA A 99 4.41 -10.77 0.88
N ALA A 100 4.34 -11.91 1.58
CA ALA A 100 5.44 -12.87 1.68
C ALA A 100 5.82 -13.48 0.34
N LEU A 101 4.84 -13.75 -0.53
CA LEU A 101 5.06 -14.24 -1.88
C LEU A 101 5.78 -13.21 -2.77
N LEU A 102 5.34 -11.96 -2.76
CA LEU A 102 5.82 -10.93 -3.69
C LEU A 102 7.14 -10.27 -3.22
N SER A 103 7.32 -10.10 -1.91
CA SER A 103 8.42 -9.30 -1.34
C SER A 103 9.83 -9.76 -1.73
N PRO A 104 10.17 -11.08 -1.78
CA PRO A 104 11.50 -11.54 -2.16
C PRO A 104 11.91 -11.07 -3.55
N TYR A 105 10.96 -11.06 -4.49
CA TYR A 105 11.21 -10.61 -5.87
C TYR A 105 11.12 -9.09 -5.99
N TYR A 106 10.18 -8.46 -5.30
CA TYR A 106 9.96 -7.02 -5.40
C TYR A 106 11.11 -6.20 -4.80
N THR A 107 11.69 -6.67 -3.70
CA THR A 107 12.82 -6.01 -3.01
C THR A 107 14.06 -5.87 -3.92
N VAL A 108 14.24 -6.80 -4.84
CA VAL A 108 15.38 -6.83 -5.78
C VAL A 108 14.99 -6.49 -7.21
N HIS A 109 13.79 -5.92 -7.42
CA HIS A 109 13.25 -5.57 -8.75
C HIS A 109 13.17 -6.75 -9.75
N ALA A 110 13.03 -7.98 -9.24
CA ALA A 110 12.99 -9.21 -10.02
C ALA A 110 11.59 -9.84 -10.10
N ILE A 111 10.52 -9.07 -9.90
CA ILE A 111 9.14 -9.59 -9.91
C ILE A 111 8.72 -10.18 -11.27
N SER A 112 9.38 -9.76 -12.35
CA SER A 112 9.22 -10.37 -13.67
C SER A 112 9.79 -11.80 -13.74
N GLN A 113 10.75 -12.12 -12.87
CA GLN A 113 11.49 -13.40 -12.83
C GLN A 113 10.83 -14.48 -11.94
N MET A 114 9.64 -14.23 -11.40
CA MET A 114 8.87 -15.26 -10.69
C MET A 114 8.65 -16.50 -11.57
N SER A 115 8.89 -17.69 -11.01
CA SER A 115 8.77 -18.94 -11.75
C SER A 115 7.30 -19.23 -12.14
N ALA A 116 7.10 -19.98 -13.23
CA ALA A 116 5.77 -20.39 -13.66
C ALA A 116 5.01 -21.16 -12.56
N GLU A 117 5.71 -21.98 -11.78
CA GLU A 117 5.15 -22.69 -10.62
C GLU A 117 4.61 -21.71 -9.56
N THR A 118 5.42 -20.71 -9.18
CA THR A 118 4.99 -19.68 -8.21
C THR A 118 3.83 -18.84 -8.75
N LEU A 119 3.82 -18.56 -10.05
CA LEU A 119 2.72 -17.82 -10.68
C LEU A 119 1.43 -18.64 -10.74
N GLY A 120 1.55 -19.95 -10.97
CA GLY A 120 0.43 -20.90 -11.04
C GLY A 120 -0.18 -21.25 -9.68
N SER A 121 0.57 -21.09 -8.58
CA SER A 121 0.07 -21.37 -7.23
C SER A 121 -0.85 -20.27 -6.66
N VAL A 122 -1.07 -19.17 -7.39
CA VAL A 122 -1.75 -17.97 -6.90
C VAL A 122 -3.08 -17.76 -7.61
N CYS A 123 -4.15 -17.60 -6.83
CA CYS A 123 -5.39 -17.07 -7.35
C CYS A 123 -5.29 -15.54 -7.51
N TRP A 124 -4.89 -15.07 -8.71
CA TRP A 124 -4.68 -13.63 -8.97
C TRP A 124 -5.95 -12.77 -8.85
N VAL A 125 -7.12 -13.36 -9.10
CA VAL A 125 -8.42 -12.73 -8.81
C VAL A 125 -8.56 -12.48 -7.31
N GLY A 126 -8.31 -13.51 -6.49
CA GLY A 126 -8.34 -13.38 -5.03
C GLY A 126 -7.26 -12.43 -4.49
N ALA A 127 -6.10 -12.35 -5.14
CA ALA A 127 -5.08 -11.37 -4.82
C ALA A 127 -5.57 -9.94 -5.09
N CYS A 128 -6.24 -9.69 -6.22
CA CYS A 128 -6.86 -8.39 -6.50
C CYS A 128 -7.94 -8.03 -5.48
N THR A 129 -8.80 -8.97 -5.09
CA THR A 129 -9.80 -8.75 -4.02
C THR A 129 -9.12 -8.40 -2.69
N THR A 130 -8.03 -9.09 -2.36
CA THR A 130 -7.24 -8.82 -1.14
C THR A 130 -6.65 -7.42 -1.15
N VAL A 131 -6.10 -6.97 -2.27
CA VAL A 131 -5.52 -5.62 -2.40
C VAL A 131 -6.61 -4.54 -2.41
N ARG A 132 -7.79 -4.79 -3.02
CA ARG A 132 -8.94 -3.89 -2.91
C ARG A 132 -9.32 -3.68 -1.44
N ALA A 133 -9.51 -4.77 -0.70
CA ALA A 133 -9.87 -4.70 0.72
C ALA A 133 -8.80 -3.98 1.58
N LEU A 134 -7.52 -4.12 1.24
CA LEU A 134 -6.45 -3.35 1.88
C LEU A 134 -6.62 -1.84 1.62
N ILE A 135 -6.84 -1.45 0.37
CA ILE A 135 -7.00 -0.05 -0.01
C ILE A 135 -8.20 0.55 0.73
N ASP A 136 -9.32 -0.17 0.77
CA ASP A 136 -10.54 0.27 1.46
C ASP A 136 -10.28 0.43 2.97
N ALA A 137 -9.63 -0.54 3.61
CA ALA A 137 -9.27 -0.46 5.03
C ALA A 137 -8.36 0.73 5.36
N VAL A 138 -7.41 1.07 4.48
CA VAL A 138 -6.54 2.24 4.65
C VAL A 138 -7.32 3.55 4.47
N VAL A 139 -8.27 3.60 3.54
CA VAL A 139 -9.16 4.77 3.36
C VAL A 139 -10.03 4.98 4.60
N GLU A 140 -10.63 3.91 5.13
CA GLU A 140 -11.47 3.98 6.33
C GLU A 140 -10.68 4.43 7.56
N ALA A 141 -9.46 3.92 7.74
CA ALA A 141 -8.59 4.33 8.83
C ALA A 141 -8.28 5.84 8.78
N ALA A 142 -7.96 6.37 7.59
CA ALA A 142 -7.70 7.80 7.40
C ALA A 142 -8.95 8.65 7.68
N GLY A 143 -10.13 8.18 7.30
CA GLY A 143 -11.41 8.85 7.59
C GLY A 143 -11.74 8.87 9.08
N ALA A 144 -11.46 7.79 9.80
CA ALA A 144 -11.66 7.72 11.25
C ALA A 144 -10.72 8.67 12.01
N ASP A 145 -9.48 8.80 11.56
CA ASP A 145 -8.51 9.74 12.15
C ASP A 145 -8.95 11.19 11.96
N ALA A 146 -9.43 11.56 10.76
CA ALA A 146 -9.94 12.91 10.49
C ALA A 146 -11.18 13.28 11.33
N ARG A 147 -12.08 12.32 11.61
CA ARG A 147 -13.26 12.55 12.47
C ARG A 147 -12.86 12.83 13.92
N ARG A 148 -11.90 12.06 14.46
CA ARG A 148 -11.38 12.26 15.82
C ARG A 148 -10.71 13.62 16.02
N GLU A 149 -10.01 14.12 15.01
CA GLU A 149 -9.37 15.44 15.07
C GLU A 149 -10.36 16.62 14.98
N GLY A 150 -11.54 16.42 14.37
CA GLY A 150 -12.56 17.46 14.27
C GLY A 150 -13.44 17.62 15.52
N GLU A 151 -13.37 16.66 16.45
CA GLU A 151 -14.12 16.65 17.71
C GLU A 151 -13.29 17.19 18.91
N ALA A 152 -12.00 17.46 18.71
CA ALA A 152 -11.05 17.94 19.73
C ALA A 152 -10.77 19.45 19.60
#